data_AF-A0AAU4UAR2-F1
#
_entry.id   AF-A0AAU4UAR2-F1
#
_cell.length_a   1.000
_cell.length_b   1.000
_cell.length_c   1.000
_cell.angle_alpha   90.00
_cell.angle_beta   90.00
_cell.angle_gamma   90.00
#
_symmetry.space_group_name_H-M   'P 1'
#
loop_
_entity.id
_entity.type
_entity.pdbx_description
1 polymer ?
#
loop_
_entity_poly.entity_id
_entity_poly.type
_entity_poly.pdbx_seq_one_letter_code
_entity_poly.pdbx_strand_id
1 'polypeptide(L)'
;MGSTGGNDTSDERMSRQALVANISDLSTSGQPASEILHGEHALTKMKESLREASEVIVCGVASHALVTAIQAMTDEAALNGFTFPWERFVYVTPERTSILANRGESQLGSVVQRWETAQRRMGNCAHHYNQTVIRPIQAGGFEQSSHSGFHMKATKALYLEMTMLVRDLRSKRWRLWDTVGPTKDHGDDVYVTMDERHPAYASACGMVHQLLKESRELTTRQVLCAPLVRERADSVNRTAAAQFAEVASQYWPDLKINTLVPHGTILTNYPTCLPTAICVVRSAHQNQEILLLKKRTAANSTDDLGKLSLLSSRVLEEEVANALGIPLSEGKSAREALDEMWVANYNINGARGPLTVPQSAFIRAAQRELFFSCGLDLTEDRFTFRGCQVIDREETSEQIFFCIFEVVLFRGGNAPAARGTPDELSTALAWNKDKITQVAQESLYDNEHRGRLNRLLVRREGWLRDTIFSQPFSALPDRGAT
;
A
#
# COMPACT_ATOMS: atom_id res chain seq x y z
N MET A 1 40.79 13.80 13.83
CA MET A 1 41.46 12.48 13.89
C MET A 1 40.46 11.55 14.59
N GLY A 2 39.44 11.04 13.90
CA GLY A 2 39.41 9.89 12.99
C GLY A 2 38.61 8.80 13.72
N SER A 3 37.27 8.75 13.65
CA SER A 3 36.37 8.22 12.60
C SER A 3 36.54 6.72 12.32
N THR A 4 35.73 5.91 13.03
CA THR A 4 35.34 4.54 12.61
C THR A 4 33.83 4.43 12.80
N GLY A 5 33.08 4.97 11.83
CA GLY A 5 31.70 4.59 11.56
C GLY A 5 31.74 3.72 10.30
N GLY A 6 31.67 2.40 10.49
CA GLY A 6 31.69 1.42 9.41
C GLY A 6 30.28 1.14 8.89
N ASN A 7 30.16 1.10 7.57
CA ASN A 7 29.02 0.67 6.78
C ASN A 7 28.49 -0.71 7.21
N ASP A 8 27.29 -0.78 7.77
CA ASP A 8 26.61 -2.04 8.12
C ASP A 8 25.31 -2.29 7.33
N THR A 9 24.97 -1.44 6.35
CA THR A 9 23.74 -1.57 5.55
C THR A 9 23.97 -2.10 4.13
N SER A 10 25.23 -2.29 3.73
CA SER A 10 25.60 -2.76 2.38
C SER A 10 25.78 -4.29 2.27
N ASP A 11 25.82 -5.02 3.39
CA ASP A 11 26.19 -6.45 3.41
C ASP A 11 25.03 -7.45 3.33
N GLU A 12 23.76 -7.04 3.47
CA GLU A 12 22.62 -7.97 3.33
C GLU A 12 22.17 -8.18 1.86
N ARG A 13 22.65 -7.37 0.92
CA ARG A 13 22.25 -7.43 -0.51
C ARG A 13 23.13 -8.33 -1.39
N MET A 14 24.16 -8.96 -0.84
CA MET A 14 25.00 -9.92 -1.57
C MET A 14 25.15 -11.23 -0.78
N SER A 15 24.38 -12.28 -1.10
CA SER A 15 24.85 -13.70 -1.07
C SER A 15 23.73 -14.76 -1.15
N ARG A 16 22.91 -14.78 -2.21
CA ARG A 16 22.11 -16.00 -2.51
C ARG A 16 22.23 -16.54 -3.93
N GLN A 17 22.86 -15.82 -4.86
CA GLN A 17 23.35 -16.45 -6.10
C GLN A 17 24.33 -17.61 -5.81
N ALA A 18 25.08 -17.53 -4.70
CA ALA A 18 25.94 -18.61 -4.22
C ALA A 18 25.16 -19.83 -3.69
N LEU A 19 23.91 -19.65 -3.21
CA LEU A 19 23.08 -20.75 -2.69
C LEU A 19 22.58 -21.66 -3.82
N VAL A 20 22.22 -21.06 -4.96
CA VAL A 20 21.73 -21.76 -6.15
C VAL A 20 22.84 -22.59 -6.81
N ALA A 21 24.06 -22.06 -6.85
CA ALA A 21 25.22 -22.75 -7.42
C ALA A 21 25.57 -24.06 -6.68
N ASN A 22 25.30 -24.14 -5.37
CA ASN A 22 25.56 -25.32 -4.56
C ASN A 22 24.44 -26.39 -4.62
N ILE A 23 23.24 -26.04 -5.10
CA ILE A 23 22.09 -26.98 -5.16
C ILE A 23 22.21 -27.92 -6.37
N SER A 24 22.86 -27.49 -7.46
CA SER A 24 23.11 -28.33 -8.64
C SER A 24 24.07 -29.51 -8.40
N ASP A 25 24.93 -29.42 -7.37
CA ASP A 25 26.03 -30.38 -7.15
C ASP A 25 25.70 -31.53 -6.18
N LEU A 26 24.55 -31.51 -5.50
CA LEU A 26 24.24 -32.43 -4.39
C LEU A 26 23.21 -33.54 -4.70
N SER A 27 22.82 -33.73 -5.96
CA SER A 27 21.83 -34.76 -6.34
C SER A 27 22.45 -36.16 -6.53
N THR A 28 22.92 -36.80 -5.46
CA THR A 28 23.12 -38.26 -5.45
C THR A 28 22.59 -38.91 -4.17
N SER A 29 21.63 -39.83 -4.37
CA SER A 29 20.96 -40.74 -3.42
C SER A 29 19.69 -40.24 -2.68
N GLY A 30 18.57 -40.95 -2.94
CA GLY A 30 17.43 -41.18 -2.05
C GLY A 30 16.70 -39.97 -1.44
N GLN A 31 15.75 -39.41 -2.18
CA GLN A 31 14.94 -38.20 -1.90
C GLN A 31 15.78 -36.94 -1.69
N PRO A 32 15.70 -35.95 -2.60
CA PRO A 32 16.57 -34.80 -2.49
C PRO A 32 16.13 -33.94 -1.29
N ALA A 33 17.08 -33.60 -0.43
CA ALA A 33 16.89 -32.69 0.72
C ALA A 33 16.45 -31.27 0.29
N SER A 34 16.46 -31.01 -1.03
CA SER A 34 15.94 -29.82 -1.67
C SER A 34 15.24 -30.14 -2.99
N GLU A 35 14.20 -29.40 -3.33
CA GLU A 35 13.52 -29.49 -4.62
C GLU A 35 13.37 -28.09 -5.23
N ILE A 36 13.64 -27.96 -6.52
CA ILE A 36 13.42 -26.72 -7.28
C ILE A 36 12.06 -26.82 -7.98
N LEU A 37 11.19 -25.84 -7.73
CA LEU A 37 9.82 -25.80 -8.25
C LEU A 37 9.61 -24.56 -9.12
N HIS A 38 8.82 -24.73 -10.18
CA HIS A 38 8.52 -23.68 -11.16
C HIS A 38 7.02 -23.62 -11.48
N GLY A 39 6.53 -22.42 -11.80
CA GLY A 39 5.22 -22.20 -12.41
C GLY A 39 4.04 -22.86 -11.69
N GLU A 40 3.12 -23.47 -12.45
CA GLU A 40 1.91 -24.11 -11.93
C GLU A 40 2.20 -25.29 -10.98
N HIS A 41 3.32 -25.99 -11.18
CA HIS A 41 3.73 -27.07 -10.28
C HIS A 41 4.07 -26.53 -8.89
N ALA A 42 4.79 -25.40 -8.82
CA ALA A 42 5.06 -24.72 -7.56
C ALA A 42 3.78 -24.26 -6.87
N LEU A 43 2.83 -23.66 -7.61
CA LEU A 43 1.55 -23.23 -7.07
C LEU A 43 0.74 -24.41 -6.48
N THR A 44 0.70 -25.53 -7.18
CA THR A 44 -0.04 -26.72 -6.75
C THR A 44 0.55 -27.30 -5.47
N LYS A 45 1.87 -27.55 -5.44
CA LYS A 45 2.56 -28.06 -4.24
C LYS A 45 2.50 -27.08 -3.07
N MET A 46 2.50 -25.78 -3.34
CA MET A 46 2.35 -24.75 -2.30
C MET A 46 0.95 -24.80 -1.69
N LYS A 47 -0.11 -24.91 -2.50
CA LYS A 47 -1.48 -25.09 -2.00
C LYS A 47 -1.63 -26.35 -1.16
N GLU A 48 -1.07 -27.47 -1.60
CA GLU A 48 -1.07 -28.73 -0.84
C GLU A 48 -0.35 -28.55 0.50
N SER A 49 0.86 -27.99 0.48
CA SER A 49 1.65 -27.75 1.71
C SER A 49 0.95 -26.82 2.68
N LEU A 50 0.28 -25.77 2.18
CA LEU A 50 -0.50 -24.85 3.02
C LEU A 50 -1.76 -25.50 3.60
N ARG A 51 -2.43 -26.38 2.85
CA ARG A 51 -3.60 -27.14 3.34
C ARG A 51 -3.22 -28.14 4.43
N GLU A 52 -2.02 -28.68 4.37
CA GLU A 52 -1.50 -29.64 5.35
C GLU A 52 -0.69 -28.98 6.47
N ALA A 53 -0.64 -27.66 6.55
CA ALA A 53 0.17 -26.94 7.53
C ALA A 53 -0.54 -26.77 8.89
N SER A 54 0.17 -26.98 10.00
CA SER A 54 -0.26 -26.48 11.31
C SER A 54 0.22 -25.05 11.57
N GLU A 55 1.41 -24.71 11.10
CA GLU A 55 2.00 -23.38 11.27
C GLU A 55 2.64 -22.89 9.97
N VAL A 56 2.48 -21.60 9.69
CA VAL A 56 3.08 -20.94 8.52
C VAL A 56 3.70 -19.62 8.94
N ILE A 57 4.96 -19.40 8.59
CA ILE A 57 5.66 -18.12 8.80
C ILE A 57 6.22 -17.69 7.45
N VAL A 58 5.79 -16.55 6.96
CA VAL A 58 6.24 -15.95 5.69
C VAL A 58 6.99 -14.66 6.03
N CYS A 59 8.20 -14.50 5.52
CA CYS A 59 8.99 -13.28 5.63
C CYS A 59 9.25 -12.67 4.23
N GLY A 60 9.18 -11.35 4.15
CA GLY A 60 9.55 -10.55 2.99
C GLY A 60 8.37 -10.10 2.12
N VAL A 61 8.58 -10.03 0.81
CA VAL A 61 7.52 -9.69 -0.16
C VAL A 61 6.88 -10.99 -0.66
N ALA A 62 5.65 -11.28 -0.23
CA ALA A 62 4.97 -12.51 -0.64
C ALA A 62 4.88 -12.62 -2.17
N SER A 63 5.22 -13.80 -2.69
CA SER A 63 5.22 -14.07 -4.11
C SER A 63 3.80 -14.12 -4.68
N HIS A 64 3.67 -13.99 -6.01
CA HIS A 64 2.36 -14.06 -6.66
C HIS A 64 1.68 -15.42 -6.43
N ALA A 65 2.45 -16.52 -6.48
CA ALA A 65 1.91 -17.86 -6.26
C ALA A 65 1.38 -18.03 -4.83
N LEU A 66 2.11 -17.54 -3.82
CA LEU A 66 1.66 -17.61 -2.43
C LEU A 66 0.37 -16.82 -2.21
N VAL A 67 0.35 -15.57 -2.70
CA VAL A 67 -0.83 -14.71 -2.59
C VAL A 67 -2.03 -15.36 -3.28
N THR A 68 -1.83 -15.92 -4.48
CA THR A 68 -2.90 -16.61 -5.22
C THR A 68 -3.37 -17.88 -4.49
N ALA A 69 -2.45 -18.65 -3.90
CA ALA A 69 -2.77 -19.84 -3.13
C ALA A 69 -3.62 -19.49 -1.91
N ILE A 70 -3.22 -18.50 -1.12
CA ILE A 70 -3.92 -18.08 0.10
C ILE A 70 -5.28 -17.47 -0.24
N GLN A 71 -5.38 -16.67 -1.30
CA GLN A 71 -6.67 -16.14 -1.76
C GLN A 71 -7.62 -17.26 -2.17
N ALA A 72 -7.18 -18.18 -3.04
CA ALA A 72 -8.00 -19.32 -3.47
C ALA A 72 -8.44 -20.18 -2.28
N MET A 73 -7.55 -20.42 -1.32
CA MET A 73 -7.89 -21.12 -0.09
C MET A 73 -8.95 -20.33 0.69
N THR A 74 -8.75 -19.03 0.93
CA THR A 74 -9.69 -18.15 1.65
C THR A 74 -11.08 -18.15 1.02
N ASP A 75 -11.15 -18.11 -0.31
CA ASP A 75 -12.40 -18.18 -1.07
C ASP A 75 -13.08 -19.56 -0.92
N GLU A 76 -12.32 -20.65 -0.96
CA GLU A 76 -12.82 -22.01 -0.70
C GLU A 76 -13.38 -22.15 0.73
N ALA A 77 -12.72 -21.54 1.72
CA ALA A 77 -13.22 -21.52 3.09
C ALA A 77 -14.54 -20.75 3.22
N ALA A 78 -14.66 -19.62 2.53
CA ALA A 78 -15.89 -18.83 2.50
C ALA A 78 -17.07 -19.59 1.86
N LEU A 79 -16.82 -20.29 0.74
CA LEU A 79 -17.86 -20.98 -0.02
C LEU A 79 -18.26 -22.33 0.58
N ASN A 80 -17.30 -23.09 1.10
CA ASN A 80 -17.51 -24.48 1.51
C ASN A 80 -17.52 -24.68 3.04
N GLY A 81 -17.37 -23.60 3.82
CA GLY A 81 -17.30 -23.68 5.28
C GLY A 81 -16.05 -24.42 5.80
N PHE A 82 -15.02 -24.54 4.97
CA PHE A 82 -13.78 -25.22 5.32
C PHE A 82 -12.94 -24.35 6.28
N THR A 83 -12.45 -24.94 7.37
CA THR A 83 -11.52 -24.26 8.29
C THR A 83 -10.08 -24.70 8.01
N PHE A 84 -9.17 -23.75 7.81
CA PHE A 84 -7.75 -24.10 7.67
C PHE A 84 -7.20 -24.62 8.99
N PRO A 85 -6.33 -25.65 8.96
CA PRO A 85 -5.72 -26.22 10.17
C PRO A 85 -4.60 -25.35 10.77
N TRP A 86 -4.47 -24.09 10.32
CA TRP A 86 -3.46 -23.17 10.81
C TRP A 86 -3.74 -22.82 12.27
N GLU A 87 -2.95 -23.41 13.17
CA GLU A 87 -2.85 -22.96 14.55
C GLU A 87 -2.29 -21.53 14.56
N ARG A 88 -1.31 -21.25 13.67
CA ARG A 88 -0.65 -19.96 13.55
C ARG A 88 -0.21 -19.67 12.11
N PHE A 89 -0.61 -18.52 11.58
CA PHE A 89 -0.10 -17.97 10.33
C PHE A 89 0.50 -16.59 10.61
N VAL A 90 1.76 -16.36 10.26
CA VAL A 90 2.41 -15.04 10.41
C VAL A 90 3.00 -14.59 9.09
N TYR A 91 2.60 -13.41 8.61
CA TYR A 91 3.25 -12.74 7.49
C TYR A 91 4.03 -11.52 7.98
N VAL A 92 5.36 -11.59 7.95
CA VAL A 92 6.29 -10.51 8.26
C VAL A 92 6.70 -9.84 6.95
N THR A 93 6.34 -8.57 6.78
CA THR A 93 6.64 -7.80 5.57
C THR A 93 7.47 -6.55 5.90
N PRO A 94 8.27 -6.01 4.97
CA PRO A 94 8.93 -4.73 5.22
C PRO A 94 7.92 -3.62 5.49
N GLU A 95 8.29 -2.70 6.38
CA GLU A 95 7.50 -1.51 6.65
C GLU A 95 7.45 -0.60 5.43
N ARG A 96 6.31 0.10 5.29
CA ARG A 96 6.12 1.07 4.21
C ARG A 96 7.20 2.14 4.21
N THR A 97 7.58 2.61 5.40
CA THR A 97 8.65 3.59 5.62
C THR A 97 10.00 3.07 5.13
N SER A 98 10.35 1.81 5.37
CA SER A 98 11.60 1.21 4.88
C SER A 98 11.64 1.12 3.35
N ILE A 99 10.52 0.78 2.72
CA ILE A 99 10.40 0.75 1.26
C ILE A 99 10.52 2.14 0.67
N LEU A 100 9.85 3.12 1.28
CA LEU A 100 9.92 4.51 0.83
C LEU A 100 11.30 5.13 1.09
N ALA A 101 11.98 4.80 2.18
CA ALA A 101 13.33 5.31 2.46
C ALA A 101 14.37 4.84 1.42
N ASN A 102 14.16 3.67 0.83
CA ASN A 102 15.08 3.06 -0.14
C ASN A 102 14.66 3.29 -1.62
N ARG A 103 13.71 4.18 -1.88
CA ARG A 103 13.12 4.41 -3.21
C ARG A 103 14.10 4.97 -4.25
N GLY A 104 15.13 5.70 -3.83
CA GLY A 104 16.06 6.41 -4.74
C GLY A 104 17.19 5.55 -5.31
N GLU A 105 17.52 4.41 -4.71
CA GLU A 105 18.79 3.73 -4.98
C GLU A 105 18.68 2.42 -5.77
N SER A 106 17.48 1.89 -6.07
CA SER A 106 17.40 0.45 -6.45
C SER A 106 16.31 0.01 -7.44
N GLN A 107 15.73 0.89 -8.26
CA GLN A 107 14.69 0.49 -9.24
C GLN A 107 13.60 -0.40 -8.61
N LEU A 108 13.19 -0.11 -7.37
CA LEU A 108 12.33 -0.99 -6.57
C LEU A 108 10.89 -1.08 -7.08
N GLY A 109 10.57 -0.55 -8.26
CA GLY A 109 9.19 -0.32 -8.69
C GLY A 109 8.33 -1.57 -8.77
N SER A 110 8.81 -2.60 -9.48
CA SER A 110 8.09 -3.88 -9.57
C SER A 110 7.96 -4.54 -8.19
N VAL A 111 9.01 -4.46 -7.36
CA VAL A 111 9.00 -5.00 -6.00
C VAL A 111 8.00 -4.27 -5.10
N VAL A 112 7.94 -2.94 -5.16
CA VAL A 112 7.00 -2.10 -4.40
C VAL A 112 5.56 -2.38 -4.80
N GLN A 113 5.27 -2.44 -6.10
CA GLN A 113 3.91 -2.74 -6.58
C GLN A 113 3.43 -4.12 -6.13
N ARG A 114 4.34 -5.10 -6.12
CA ARG A 114 4.04 -6.44 -5.61
C ARG A 114 3.89 -6.47 -4.12
N TRP A 115 4.76 -5.80 -3.39
CA TRP A 115 4.65 -5.64 -1.95
C TRP A 115 3.31 -5.02 -1.56
N GLU A 116 2.89 -3.93 -2.21
CA GLU A 116 1.60 -3.28 -1.95
C GLU A 116 0.43 -4.24 -2.23
N THR A 117 0.49 -4.93 -3.38
CA THR A 117 -0.53 -5.91 -3.78
C THR A 117 -0.60 -7.08 -2.82
N ALA A 118 0.55 -7.63 -2.41
CA ALA A 118 0.68 -8.72 -1.47
C ALA A 118 0.18 -8.30 -0.08
N GLN A 119 0.63 -7.17 0.45
CA GLN A 119 0.21 -6.65 1.75
C GLN A 119 -1.31 -6.47 1.80
N ARG A 120 -1.91 -5.88 0.76
CA ARG A 120 -3.37 -5.70 0.66
C ARG A 120 -4.10 -7.04 0.61
N ARG A 121 -3.70 -7.95 -0.27
CA ARG A 121 -4.37 -9.24 -0.46
C ARG A 121 -4.23 -10.14 0.77
N MET A 122 -3.03 -10.23 1.34
CA MET A 122 -2.77 -10.95 2.59
C MET A 122 -3.55 -10.33 3.75
N GLY A 123 -3.64 -9.00 3.83
CA GLY A 123 -4.44 -8.30 4.82
C GLY A 123 -5.94 -8.64 4.73
N ASN A 124 -6.49 -8.70 3.50
CA ASN A 124 -7.88 -9.12 3.28
C ASN A 124 -8.10 -10.58 3.71
N CYS A 125 -7.17 -11.47 3.37
CA CYS A 125 -7.22 -12.88 3.81
C CYS A 125 -7.15 -13.00 5.34
N ALA A 126 -6.25 -12.26 5.99
CA ALA A 126 -6.13 -12.23 7.44
C ALA A 126 -7.41 -11.73 8.11
N HIS A 127 -8.00 -10.66 7.59
CA HIS A 127 -9.27 -10.12 8.07
C HIS A 127 -10.40 -11.16 7.97
N HIS A 128 -10.57 -11.77 6.80
CA HIS A 128 -11.58 -12.79 6.57
C HIS A 128 -11.36 -13.99 7.50
N TYR A 129 -10.14 -14.54 7.57
CA TYR A 129 -9.82 -15.69 8.40
C TYR A 129 -10.09 -15.41 9.89
N ASN A 130 -9.62 -14.29 10.41
CA ASN A 130 -9.81 -13.93 11.81
C ASN A 130 -11.30 -13.67 12.15
N GLN A 131 -12.11 -13.21 11.19
CA GLN A 131 -13.56 -13.04 11.40
C GLN A 131 -14.35 -14.35 11.32
N THR A 132 -13.99 -15.22 10.39
CA THR A 132 -14.74 -16.45 10.10
C THR A 132 -14.34 -17.63 10.98
N VAL A 133 -13.06 -17.72 11.35
CA VAL A 133 -12.51 -18.87 12.10
C VAL A 133 -12.33 -18.54 13.57
N ILE A 134 -11.76 -17.38 13.92
CA ILE A 134 -11.41 -17.07 15.31
C ILE A 134 -12.61 -16.57 16.12
N ARG A 135 -13.43 -15.65 15.58
CA ARG A 135 -14.59 -15.11 16.32
C ARG A 135 -15.59 -16.19 16.80
N PRO A 136 -15.93 -17.22 16.02
CA PRO A 136 -16.80 -18.29 16.51
C PRO A 136 -16.19 -19.11 17.66
N ILE A 137 -14.86 -19.29 17.69
CA ILE A 137 -14.15 -20.00 18.76
C ILE A 137 -14.21 -19.21 20.07
N GLN A 138 -14.13 -17.88 20.00
CA GLN A 138 -14.27 -16.99 21.17
C GLN A 138 -15.70 -17.03 21.77
N ALA A 139 -16.73 -17.18 20.94
CA ALA A 139 -18.11 -17.36 21.41
C ALA A 139 -18.35 -18.72 22.10
N GLY A 140 -17.45 -19.69 21.90
CA GLY A 140 -17.47 -21.03 22.51
C GLY A 140 -16.66 -21.17 23.80
N GLY A 141 -16.09 -20.10 24.35
CA GLY A 141 -15.45 -20.10 25.68
C GLY A 141 -14.06 -20.74 25.78
N PHE A 142 -13.39 -21.04 24.66
CA PHE A 142 -12.00 -21.47 24.69
C PHE A 142 -11.05 -20.26 24.75
N GLU A 143 -10.23 -20.17 25.80
CA GLU A 143 -9.14 -19.19 25.91
C GLU A 143 -8.12 -19.44 24.79
N GLN A 144 -8.07 -18.54 23.81
CA GLN A 144 -7.01 -18.54 22.82
C GLN A 144 -5.76 -17.90 23.39
N SER A 145 -4.61 -18.56 23.18
CA SER A 145 -3.31 -17.94 23.35
C SER A 145 -3.14 -16.76 22.39
N SER A 146 -2.40 -15.72 22.77
CA SER A 146 -2.04 -14.55 21.94
C SER A 146 -1.24 -14.88 20.66
N HIS A 147 -1.08 -16.16 20.32
CA HIS A 147 -0.26 -16.68 19.24
C HIS A 147 -1.06 -17.44 18.18
N SER A 148 -2.37 -17.61 18.35
CA SER A 148 -3.22 -18.28 17.37
C SER A 148 -3.89 -17.31 16.40
N GLY A 149 -3.90 -17.66 15.12
CA GLY A 149 -4.58 -16.90 14.07
C GLY A 149 -3.69 -16.42 12.92
N PHE A 150 -4.24 -15.56 12.06
CA PHE A 150 -3.49 -14.92 10.99
C PHE A 150 -3.01 -13.54 11.44
N HIS A 151 -1.70 -13.43 11.65
CA HIS A 151 -1.00 -12.23 12.06
C HIS A 151 -0.29 -11.56 10.88
N MET A 152 -0.51 -10.26 10.71
CA MET A 152 0.22 -9.41 9.80
C MET A 152 1.26 -8.64 10.61
N LYS A 153 2.54 -8.75 10.27
CA LYS A 153 3.64 -8.10 10.97
C LYS A 153 4.51 -7.28 10.02
N ALA A 154 5.15 -6.26 10.58
CA ALA A 154 6.01 -5.34 9.87
C ALA A 154 7.42 -5.37 10.46
N THR A 155 8.46 -5.29 9.64
CA THR A 155 9.86 -5.13 10.07
C THR A 155 10.50 -3.92 9.39
N LYS A 156 11.44 -3.27 10.08
CA LYS A 156 12.24 -2.19 9.49
C LYS A 156 13.27 -2.68 8.49
N ALA A 157 13.63 -3.97 8.53
CA ALA A 157 14.55 -4.58 7.59
C ALA A 157 13.95 -4.60 6.16
N LEU A 158 14.75 -4.22 5.16
CA LEU A 158 14.34 -4.24 3.76
C LEU A 158 14.57 -5.64 3.16
N TYR A 159 13.76 -6.61 3.60
CA TYR A 159 13.81 -7.98 3.10
C TYR A 159 12.82 -8.19 1.93
N LEU A 160 13.34 -8.22 0.70
CA LEU A 160 12.53 -8.19 -0.53
C LEU A 160 12.24 -9.57 -1.14
N GLU A 161 13.02 -10.58 -0.79
CA GLU A 161 12.78 -11.97 -1.21
C GLU A 161 11.74 -12.63 -0.29
N MET A 162 11.06 -13.67 -0.78
CA MET A 162 10.11 -14.42 0.04
C MET A 162 10.78 -15.66 0.62
N THR A 163 10.78 -15.77 1.95
CA THR A 163 11.11 -17.03 2.64
C THR A 163 9.92 -17.46 3.48
N MET A 164 9.47 -18.69 3.31
CA MET A 164 8.32 -19.26 4.00
C MET A 164 8.70 -20.56 4.71
N LEU A 165 8.44 -20.62 6.00
CA LEU A 165 8.49 -21.83 6.81
C LEU A 165 7.09 -22.41 6.95
N VAL A 166 6.95 -23.69 6.63
CA VAL A 166 5.69 -24.44 6.74
C VAL A 166 5.92 -25.63 7.64
N ARG A 167 5.16 -25.74 8.73
CA ARG A 167 5.15 -26.91 9.59
C ARG A 167 4.03 -27.84 9.17
N ASP A 168 4.39 -29.03 8.73
CA ASP A 168 3.41 -30.05 8.36
C ASP A 168 2.64 -30.55 9.59
N LEU A 169 1.31 -30.61 9.48
CA LEU A 169 0.39 -30.92 10.58
C LEU A 169 0.62 -32.33 11.13
N ARG A 170 0.89 -33.31 10.25
CA ARG A 170 0.95 -34.73 10.60
C ARG A 170 2.34 -35.14 11.09
N SER A 171 3.36 -34.83 10.30
CA SER A 171 4.76 -35.18 10.58
C SER A 171 5.42 -34.22 11.57
N LYS A 172 4.83 -33.04 11.81
CA LYS A 172 5.35 -31.96 12.66
C LYS A 172 6.71 -31.41 12.23
N ARG A 173 7.19 -31.79 11.03
CA ARG A 173 8.45 -31.34 10.44
C ARG A 173 8.27 -30.00 9.74
N TRP A 174 9.33 -29.21 9.75
CA TRP A 174 9.37 -27.96 9.02
C TRP A 174 9.93 -28.16 7.62
N ARG A 175 9.32 -27.45 6.67
CA ARG A 175 9.83 -27.28 5.31
C ARG A 175 10.00 -25.80 5.03
N LEU A 176 11.16 -25.45 4.49
CA LEU A 176 11.44 -24.08 4.05
C LEU A 176 11.18 -23.97 2.56
N TRP A 177 10.63 -22.84 2.15
CA TRP A 177 10.38 -22.41 0.79
C TRP A 177 11.05 -21.06 0.59
N ASP A 178 11.88 -20.92 -0.42
CA ASP A 178 12.61 -19.68 -0.71
C ASP A 178 12.47 -19.32 -2.18
N THR A 179 12.28 -18.04 -2.49
CA THR A 179 12.32 -17.57 -3.88
C THR A 179 13.76 -17.39 -4.34
N VAL A 180 14.10 -17.90 -5.52
CA VAL A 180 15.42 -17.74 -6.12
C VAL A 180 15.48 -16.46 -6.95
N GLY A 181 16.24 -15.48 -6.43
CA GLY A 181 16.43 -14.19 -7.07
C GLY A 181 15.22 -13.25 -6.90
N PRO A 182 15.30 -12.03 -7.45
CA PRO A 182 14.15 -11.13 -7.41
C PRO A 182 13.01 -11.83 -8.15
N THR A 183 11.86 -11.94 -7.48
CA THR A 183 10.60 -12.40 -8.07
C THR A 183 10.44 -11.70 -9.43
N LYS A 184 9.93 -12.37 -10.46
CA LYS A 184 9.71 -11.76 -11.80
C LYS A 184 8.24 -11.40 -11.99
N ASP A 185 7.93 -10.47 -12.91
CA ASP A 185 6.57 -9.94 -13.12
C ASP A 185 5.59 -10.96 -13.73
N HIS A 186 6.09 -12.08 -14.24
CA HIS A 186 5.31 -13.14 -14.86
C HIS A 186 5.66 -14.44 -14.17
N GLY A 187 4.72 -15.04 -13.42
CA GLY A 187 4.50 -16.46 -13.09
C GLY A 187 5.65 -17.47 -12.90
N ASP A 188 6.89 -17.03 -13.03
CA ASP A 188 8.13 -17.79 -13.23
C ASP A 188 8.98 -17.70 -11.97
N ASP A 189 8.35 -17.42 -10.83
CA ASP A 189 8.99 -17.48 -9.54
C ASP A 189 9.53 -18.91 -9.37
N VAL A 190 10.85 -18.98 -9.20
CA VAL A 190 11.55 -20.23 -8.94
C VAL A 190 11.61 -20.39 -7.44
N TYR A 191 11.14 -21.52 -6.94
CA TYR A 191 11.18 -21.83 -5.52
C TYR A 191 12.21 -22.91 -5.27
N VAL A 192 13.01 -22.72 -4.24
CA VAL A 192 13.76 -23.81 -3.62
C VAL A 192 13.01 -24.21 -2.37
N THR A 193 12.59 -25.46 -2.31
CA THR A 193 12.11 -26.06 -1.09
C THR A 193 13.21 -26.88 -0.46
N MET A 194 13.34 -26.86 0.86
CA MET A 194 14.35 -27.62 1.58
C MET A 194 13.80 -28.14 2.91
N ASP A 195 14.22 -29.33 3.29
CA ASP A 195 13.93 -29.91 4.60
C ASP A 195 15.04 -29.58 5.62
N GLU A 196 14.81 -29.96 6.88
CA GLU A 196 15.73 -29.72 8.00
C GLU A 196 17.12 -30.37 7.81
N ARG A 197 17.28 -31.32 6.88
CA ARG A 197 18.55 -32.00 6.62
C ARG A 197 19.44 -31.22 5.65
N HIS A 198 18.89 -30.22 4.96
CA HIS A 198 19.64 -29.42 4.00
C HIS A 198 20.63 -28.48 4.72
N PRO A 199 21.91 -28.39 4.29
CA PRO A 199 22.93 -27.58 5.00
C PRO A 199 22.57 -26.09 5.16
N ALA A 200 21.87 -25.51 4.19
CA ALA A 200 21.45 -24.10 4.24
C ALA A 200 20.24 -23.85 5.17
N TYR A 201 19.54 -24.89 5.62
CA TYR A 201 18.28 -24.77 6.34
C TYR A 201 18.44 -23.95 7.64
N ALA A 202 19.45 -24.27 8.45
CA ALA A 202 19.65 -23.63 9.75
C ALA A 202 19.87 -22.11 9.63
N SER A 203 20.62 -21.68 8.61
CA SER A 203 20.87 -20.26 8.35
C SER A 203 19.60 -19.52 7.92
N ALA A 204 18.84 -20.09 6.98
CA ALA A 204 17.62 -19.46 6.47
C ALA A 204 16.52 -19.42 7.55
N CYS A 205 16.40 -20.48 8.36
CA CYS A 205 15.51 -20.54 9.51
C CYS A 205 15.90 -19.51 10.59
N GLY A 206 17.19 -19.37 10.89
CA GLY A 206 17.71 -18.36 11.83
C GLY A 206 17.33 -16.93 11.42
N MET A 207 17.47 -16.60 10.14
CA MET A 207 17.05 -15.31 9.59
C MET A 207 15.54 -15.10 9.69
N VAL A 208 14.70 -16.10 9.38
CA VAL A 208 13.23 -16.00 9.54
C VAL A 208 12.86 -15.73 11.00
N HIS A 209 13.50 -16.43 11.95
CA HIS A 209 13.27 -16.22 13.37
C HIS A 209 13.74 -14.84 13.85
N GLN A 210 14.85 -14.33 13.32
CA GLN A 210 15.33 -12.98 13.60
C GLN A 210 14.32 -11.93 13.10
N LEU A 211 13.91 -12.01 11.83
CA LEU A 211 12.91 -11.11 11.25
C LEU A 211 11.59 -11.15 12.04
N LEU A 212 11.15 -12.35 12.43
CA LEU A 212 9.95 -12.52 13.25
C LEU A 212 10.10 -11.88 14.64
N LYS A 213 11.28 -11.99 15.27
CA LYS A 213 11.57 -11.41 16.58
C LYS A 213 11.63 -9.89 16.54
N GLU A 214 12.21 -9.33 15.48
CA GLU A 214 12.32 -7.88 15.27
C GLU A 214 11.02 -7.24 14.74
N SER A 215 10.11 -8.07 14.23
CA SER A 215 8.84 -7.61 13.69
C SER A 215 7.81 -7.24 14.75
N ARG A 216 6.95 -6.28 14.40
CA ARG A 216 5.82 -5.79 15.19
C ARG A 216 4.50 -6.03 14.48
N GLU A 217 3.39 -6.03 15.20
CA GLU A 217 2.05 -6.14 14.58
C GLU A 217 1.82 -4.99 13.59
N LEU A 218 1.53 -5.33 12.34
CA LEU A 218 1.27 -4.39 11.27
C LEU A 218 -0.14 -3.83 11.46
N THR A 219 -0.25 -2.76 12.24
CA THR A 219 -1.51 -2.04 12.44
C THR A 219 -1.62 -0.90 11.42
N THR A 220 -2.12 -1.19 10.22
CA THR A 220 -2.48 -0.10 9.29
C THR A 220 -3.86 0.43 9.69
N ARG A 221 -3.91 1.63 10.28
CA ARG A 221 -5.18 2.29 10.60
C ARG A 221 -5.46 3.42 9.62
N GLN A 222 -6.73 3.51 9.22
CA GLN A 222 -7.25 4.64 8.45
C GLN A 222 -7.83 5.68 9.42
N VAL A 223 -7.66 6.94 9.05
CA VAL A 223 -8.15 8.07 9.83
C VAL A 223 -9.61 8.33 9.47
N LEU A 224 -10.47 8.44 10.47
CA LEU A 224 -11.84 8.93 10.27
C LEU A 224 -11.94 10.34 10.81
N CYS A 225 -12.40 11.25 9.96
CA CYS A 225 -12.52 12.65 10.31
C CYS A 225 -13.93 13.20 10.15
N ALA A 226 -14.18 14.36 10.76
CA ALA A 226 -15.30 15.23 10.43
C ALA A 226 -14.75 16.65 10.17
N PRO A 227 -15.32 17.38 9.20
CA PRO A 227 -14.96 18.78 9.00
C PRO A 227 -15.37 19.62 10.20
N LEU A 228 -14.47 20.51 10.63
CA LEU A 228 -14.77 21.53 11.62
C LEU A 228 -15.46 22.70 10.91
N VAL A 229 -16.78 22.79 11.04
CA VAL A 229 -17.51 23.96 10.54
C VAL A 229 -17.20 25.13 11.48
N ARG A 230 -16.61 26.21 10.95
CA ARG A 230 -16.30 27.43 11.74
C ARG A 230 -17.55 28.17 12.22
N GLU A 231 -18.76 27.80 11.78
CA GLU A 231 -20.02 28.30 12.33
C GLU A 231 -21.04 27.17 12.54
N ARG A 232 -21.50 27.05 13.80
CA ARG A 232 -22.59 26.21 14.33
C ARG A 232 -22.33 24.70 14.42
N ALA A 233 -22.03 24.32 15.67
CA ALA A 233 -22.37 23.02 16.22
C ALA A 233 -23.83 22.65 15.88
N ASP A 234 -24.05 21.38 15.57
CA ASP A 234 -25.34 20.69 15.45
C ASP A 234 -25.94 20.44 14.04
N SER A 235 -25.24 20.70 12.94
CA SER A 235 -25.75 20.26 11.62
C SER A 235 -25.36 18.81 11.28
N VAL A 236 -26.40 18.00 11.04
CA VAL A 236 -26.34 16.56 10.75
C VAL A 236 -25.36 16.26 9.61
N ASN A 237 -24.43 15.35 9.90
CA ASN A 237 -23.13 15.11 9.26
C ASN A 237 -23.06 14.91 7.74
N ARG A 238 -24.17 14.80 7.00
CA ARG A 238 -24.11 14.67 5.54
C ARG A 238 -24.12 16.00 4.82
N THR A 239 -24.97 16.92 5.27
CA THR A 239 -25.17 18.22 4.61
C THR A 239 -24.05 19.20 4.95
N ALA A 240 -23.52 19.14 6.17
CA ALA A 240 -22.48 20.03 6.67
C ALA A 240 -21.14 19.88 5.91
N ALA A 241 -20.72 18.64 5.62
CA ALA A 241 -19.48 18.38 4.89
C ALA A 241 -19.55 18.80 3.42
N ALA A 242 -20.70 18.57 2.78
CA ALA A 242 -20.95 18.99 1.41
C ALA A 242 -21.02 20.53 1.30
N GLN A 243 -21.76 21.19 2.20
CA GLN A 243 -21.85 22.65 2.29
C GLN A 243 -20.49 23.29 2.60
N PHE A 244 -19.71 22.71 3.50
CA PHE A 244 -18.36 23.17 3.81
C PHE A 244 -17.44 23.08 2.59
N ALA A 245 -17.46 21.98 1.83
CA ALA A 245 -16.62 21.83 0.64
C ALA A 245 -17.00 22.79 -0.50
N GLU A 246 -18.29 23.10 -0.67
CA GLU A 246 -18.74 24.11 -1.65
C GLU A 246 -18.24 25.52 -1.29
N VAL A 247 -18.31 25.89 -0.01
CA VAL A 247 -17.87 27.22 0.48
C VAL A 247 -16.35 27.35 0.62
N ALA A 248 -15.67 26.27 1.02
CA ALA A 248 -14.24 26.27 1.35
C ALA A 248 -13.34 25.77 0.20
N SER A 249 -13.85 25.69 -1.03
CA SER A 249 -13.10 25.16 -2.18
C SER A 249 -11.75 25.85 -2.47
N GLN A 250 -11.49 27.01 -1.86
CA GLN A 250 -10.25 27.79 -1.98
C GLN A 250 -9.33 27.78 -0.74
N TYR A 251 -9.75 27.19 0.38
CA TYR A 251 -8.98 27.20 1.64
C TYR A 251 -8.68 25.79 2.15
N TRP A 252 -7.58 25.66 2.88
CA TRP A 252 -7.23 24.40 3.53
C TRP A 252 -8.30 24.01 4.57
N PRO A 253 -8.85 22.78 4.51
CA PRO A 253 -9.91 22.35 5.41
C PRO A 253 -9.35 21.97 6.78
N ASP A 254 -10.09 22.30 7.84
CA ASP A 254 -9.76 21.82 9.19
C ASP A 254 -10.57 20.55 9.49
N LEU A 255 -9.91 19.40 9.46
CA LEU A 255 -10.54 18.09 9.60
C LEU A 255 -10.18 17.47 10.94
N LYS A 256 -11.12 17.46 11.89
CA LYS A 256 -10.95 16.81 13.19
C LYS A 256 -10.92 15.29 13.01
N ILE A 257 -9.91 14.65 13.58
CA ILE A 257 -9.82 13.20 13.71
C ILE A 257 -10.76 12.77 14.82
N ASN A 258 -11.73 11.93 14.47
CA ASN A 258 -12.71 11.38 15.41
C ASN A 258 -12.30 10.02 15.93
N THR A 259 -11.73 9.18 15.06
CA THR A 259 -11.30 7.83 15.42
C THR A 259 -10.30 7.30 14.40
N LEU A 260 -9.61 6.24 14.80
CA LEU A 260 -8.81 5.39 13.94
C LEU A 260 -9.56 4.07 13.80
N VAL A 261 -9.51 3.46 12.62
CA VAL A 261 -10.05 2.10 12.45
C VAL A 261 -9.08 1.27 11.62
N PRO A 262 -9.07 -0.07 11.75
CA PRO A 262 -8.27 -0.91 10.86
C PRO A 262 -8.59 -0.59 9.39
N HIS A 263 -7.57 -0.47 8.57
CA HIS A 263 -7.74 -0.20 7.14
C HIS A 263 -8.59 -1.28 6.47
N GLY A 264 -9.55 -0.87 5.63
CA GLY A 264 -10.47 -1.78 4.94
C GLY A 264 -11.71 -2.18 5.75
N THR A 265 -11.87 -1.69 6.98
CA THR A 265 -13.11 -1.92 7.77
C THR A 265 -14.28 -1.18 7.11
N ILE A 266 -15.39 -1.90 6.87
CA ILE A 266 -16.67 -1.33 6.41
C ILE A 266 -17.36 -0.64 7.59
N LEU A 267 -17.73 0.63 7.43
CA LEU A 267 -18.30 1.43 8.50
C LEU A 267 -19.81 1.58 8.35
N THR A 268 -20.55 1.25 9.39
CA THR A 268 -21.99 1.51 9.51
C THR A 268 -22.23 2.52 10.63
N ASN A 269 -23.01 3.57 10.35
CA ASN A 269 -23.58 4.50 11.33
C ASN A 269 -22.65 5.55 12.00
N TYR A 270 -21.56 5.97 11.36
CA TYR A 270 -20.71 7.04 11.89
C TYR A 270 -20.79 8.36 11.08
N PRO A 271 -20.86 9.52 11.77
CA PRO A 271 -20.53 10.88 11.31
C PRO A 271 -19.14 11.07 10.67
N THR A 272 -18.77 10.30 9.65
CA THR A 272 -17.35 10.23 9.25
C THR A 272 -17.12 10.39 7.77
N CYS A 273 -16.16 11.26 7.45
CA CYS A 273 -15.54 11.34 6.15
C CYS A 273 -14.17 10.66 6.17
N LEU A 274 -13.85 9.97 5.07
CA LEU A 274 -12.54 9.37 4.81
C LEU A 274 -11.64 10.41 4.12
N PRO A 275 -10.61 10.94 4.79
CA PRO A 275 -9.68 11.89 4.20
C PRO A 275 -8.87 11.19 3.10
N THR A 276 -8.86 11.78 1.91
CA THR A 276 -8.25 11.22 0.71
C THR A 276 -7.52 12.30 -0.06
N ALA A 277 -6.26 12.06 -0.39
CA ALA A 277 -5.52 12.92 -1.29
C ALA A 277 -5.77 12.51 -2.73
N ILE A 278 -5.97 13.50 -3.60
CA ILE A 278 -6.02 13.33 -5.05
C ILE A 278 -4.86 14.07 -5.66
N CYS A 279 -4.16 13.42 -6.58
CA CYS A 279 -3.17 14.05 -7.43
C CYS A 279 -3.70 14.15 -8.87
N VAL A 280 -3.89 15.38 -9.34
CA VAL A 280 -4.09 15.70 -10.75
C VAL A 280 -2.71 15.84 -11.38
N VAL A 281 -2.33 14.86 -12.20
CA VAL A 281 -1.01 14.83 -12.83
C VAL A 281 -1.14 15.33 -14.26
N ARG A 282 -0.57 16.50 -14.53
CA ARG A 282 -0.56 17.15 -15.84
C ARG A 282 0.83 17.10 -16.46
N SER A 283 0.87 17.07 -17.77
CA SER A 283 2.12 17.16 -18.53
C SER A 283 1.86 17.73 -19.93
N ALA A 284 2.91 18.21 -20.58
CA ALA A 284 2.88 18.55 -22.00
C ALA A 284 3.28 17.32 -22.80
N HIS A 285 2.55 16.99 -23.87
CA HIS A 285 2.95 15.96 -24.84
C HIS A 285 2.48 16.38 -26.23
N GLN A 286 3.39 16.44 -27.21
CA GLN A 286 3.08 16.81 -28.60
C GLN A 286 2.29 18.14 -28.73
N ASN A 287 2.69 19.18 -27.97
CA ASN A 287 2.02 20.49 -27.88
C ASN A 287 0.58 20.45 -27.33
N GLN A 288 0.16 19.36 -26.70
CA GLN A 288 -1.13 19.26 -26.01
C GLN A 288 -0.93 19.06 -24.51
N GLU A 289 -1.88 19.57 -23.73
CA GLU A 289 -1.99 19.28 -22.32
C GLU A 289 -2.64 17.92 -22.11
N ILE A 290 -1.96 17.06 -21.36
CA ILE A 290 -2.43 15.73 -21.04
C ILE A 290 -2.60 15.55 -19.54
N LEU A 291 -3.54 14.68 -19.19
CA LEU A 291 -3.78 14.16 -17.86
C LEU A 291 -3.30 12.71 -17.79
N LEU A 292 -2.60 12.35 -16.71
CA LEU A 292 -2.36 10.95 -16.39
C LEU A 292 -3.49 10.42 -15.52
N LEU A 293 -4.20 9.43 -16.03
CA LEU A 293 -5.26 8.72 -15.32
C LEU A 293 -4.83 7.30 -14.98
N LYS A 294 -5.18 6.85 -13.79
CA LYS A 294 -4.97 5.48 -13.32
C LYS A 294 -6.21 4.63 -13.62
N LYS A 295 -6.00 3.51 -14.31
CA LYS A 295 -6.98 2.44 -14.47
C LYS A 295 -7.12 1.67 -13.16
N ARG A 296 -8.33 1.68 -12.60
CA ARG A 296 -8.67 0.96 -11.38
C ARG A 296 -8.82 -0.54 -11.70
N THR A 297 -8.25 -1.37 -10.85
CA THR A 297 -8.22 -2.84 -10.95
C THR A 297 -8.63 -3.40 -9.60
N ALA A 298 -9.04 -4.68 -9.56
CA ALA A 298 -9.35 -5.35 -8.29
C ALA A 298 -8.17 -5.36 -7.32
N ALA A 299 -6.95 -5.19 -7.83
CA ALA A 299 -5.75 -5.07 -7.00
C ALA A 299 -5.64 -3.72 -6.28
N ASN A 300 -6.19 -2.62 -6.79
CA ASN A 300 -5.97 -1.26 -6.27
C ASN A 300 -7.24 -0.49 -5.90
N SER A 301 -8.42 -1.09 -6.10
CA SER A 301 -9.70 -0.51 -5.70
C SER A 301 -10.76 -1.58 -5.49
N THR A 302 -11.61 -1.39 -4.49
CA THR A 302 -12.88 -2.12 -4.36
C THR A 302 -14.01 -1.48 -5.16
N ASP A 303 -13.85 -0.19 -5.50
CA ASP A 303 -14.86 0.65 -6.14
C ASP A 303 -14.43 1.01 -7.58
N ASP A 304 -15.37 1.26 -8.49
CA ASP A 304 -15.10 1.75 -9.86
C ASP A 304 -14.09 0.89 -10.65
N LEU A 305 -14.19 -0.44 -10.54
CA LEU A 305 -13.32 -1.38 -11.26
C LEU A 305 -13.33 -1.14 -12.78
N GLY A 306 -12.15 -1.16 -13.39
CA GLY A 306 -11.96 -0.93 -14.83
C GLY A 306 -12.09 0.53 -15.27
N LYS A 307 -12.46 1.44 -14.37
CA LYS A 307 -12.60 2.87 -14.67
C LYS A 307 -11.26 3.61 -14.60
N LEU A 308 -11.16 4.70 -15.35
CA LEU A 308 -10.09 5.68 -15.29
C LEU A 308 -10.37 6.66 -14.15
N SER A 309 -9.38 6.88 -13.30
CA SER A 309 -9.48 7.77 -12.16
C SER A 309 -8.25 8.66 -12.03
N LEU A 310 -8.41 9.80 -11.38
CA LEU A 310 -7.27 10.53 -10.85
C LEU A 310 -6.53 9.67 -9.81
N LEU A 311 -5.24 9.92 -9.66
CA LEU A 311 -4.42 9.24 -8.66
C LEU A 311 -4.93 9.61 -7.27
N SER A 312 -5.32 8.62 -6.46
CA SER A 312 -5.96 8.87 -5.17
C SER A 312 -5.52 7.89 -4.09
N SER A 313 -5.31 8.39 -2.87
CA SER A 313 -4.94 7.55 -1.72
C SER A 313 -5.55 8.06 -0.42
N ARG A 314 -5.98 7.14 0.44
CA ARG A 314 -6.49 7.44 1.79
C ARG A 314 -5.37 7.99 2.65
N VAL A 315 -5.68 8.94 3.52
CA VAL A 315 -4.75 9.34 4.58
C VAL A 315 -4.84 8.31 5.71
N LEU A 316 -3.69 7.76 6.07
CA LEU A 316 -3.51 6.77 7.13
C LEU A 316 -2.92 7.40 8.38
N GLU A 317 -2.99 6.68 9.49
CA GLU A 317 -2.43 7.10 10.79
C GLU A 317 -0.96 7.48 10.70
N GLU A 318 -0.16 6.70 9.95
CA GLU A 318 1.28 6.94 9.78
C GLU A 318 1.59 8.29 9.12
N GLU A 319 0.81 8.72 8.12
CA GLU A 319 0.99 10.03 7.48
C GLU A 319 0.71 11.16 8.46
N VAL A 320 -0.36 11.02 9.26
CA VAL A 320 -0.72 12.01 10.27
C VAL A 320 0.34 12.07 11.36
N ALA A 321 0.75 10.92 11.90
CA ALA A 321 1.75 10.85 12.95
C ALA A 321 3.07 11.48 12.48
N ASN A 322 3.52 11.12 11.27
CA ASN A 322 4.73 11.69 10.68
C ASN A 322 4.61 13.20 10.42
N ALA A 323 3.48 13.66 9.88
CA ALA A 323 3.24 15.06 9.60
C ALA A 323 3.19 15.94 10.86
N LEU A 324 2.72 15.39 11.97
CA LEU A 324 2.67 16.07 13.27
C LEU A 324 3.97 15.91 14.08
N GLY A 325 4.92 15.11 13.61
CA GLY A 325 6.17 14.81 14.31
C GLY A 325 5.99 13.95 15.57
N ILE A 326 4.92 13.15 15.64
CA ILE A 326 4.60 12.28 16.79
C ILE A 326 4.92 10.81 16.47
N PRO A 327 5.29 9.99 17.47
CA PRO A 327 5.51 8.56 17.27
C PRO A 327 4.20 7.84 16.91
N LEU A 328 4.30 6.73 16.17
CA LEU A 328 3.16 5.90 15.81
C LEU A 328 2.72 5.03 17.00
N SER A 329 1.41 4.91 17.22
CA SER A 329 0.83 4.17 18.35
C SER A 329 0.69 2.68 18.03
N GLU A 330 1.79 1.95 18.18
CA GLU A 330 1.95 0.55 17.77
C GLU A 330 1.34 -0.45 18.75
N GLY A 331 0.64 -1.47 18.23
CA GLY A 331 0.10 -2.57 19.06
C GLY A 331 -1.05 -2.18 19.99
N LYS A 332 -1.52 -0.94 19.93
CA LYS A 332 -2.61 -0.40 20.74
C LYS A 332 -3.99 -0.66 20.13
N SER A 333 -5.05 -0.51 20.91
CA SER A 333 -6.39 -0.35 20.35
C SER A 333 -6.50 0.98 19.59
N ALA A 334 -7.47 1.09 18.68
CA ALA A 334 -7.73 2.32 17.94
C ALA A 334 -7.96 3.55 18.84
N ARG A 335 -8.63 3.35 19.98
CA ARG A 335 -8.94 4.42 20.93
C ARG A 335 -7.70 4.88 21.68
N GLU A 336 -6.94 3.95 22.25
CA GLU A 336 -5.68 4.26 22.93
C GLU A 336 -4.69 4.95 22.00
N ALA A 337 -4.62 4.49 20.75
CA ALA A 337 -3.77 5.11 19.74
C ALA A 337 -4.13 6.57 19.47
N LEU A 338 -5.41 6.88 19.34
CA LEU A 338 -5.89 8.25 19.16
C LEU A 338 -5.58 9.11 20.39
N ASP A 339 -5.84 8.59 21.59
CA ASP A 339 -5.60 9.30 22.84
C ASP A 339 -4.09 9.61 23.00
N GLU A 340 -3.22 8.65 22.71
CA GLU A 340 -1.76 8.84 22.71
C GLU A 340 -1.31 9.87 21.67
N MET A 341 -1.83 9.82 20.44
CA MET A 341 -1.52 10.83 19.42
C MET A 341 -1.95 12.23 19.85
N TRP A 342 -3.11 12.36 20.48
CA TRP A 342 -3.61 13.64 20.99
C TRP A 342 -2.71 14.19 22.11
N VAL A 343 -2.34 13.35 23.09
CA VAL A 343 -1.42 13.72 24.18
C VAL A 343 -0.04 14.08 23.64
N ALA A 344 0.50 13.31 22.69
CA ALA A 344 1.79 13.59 22.06
C ALA A 344 1.76 14.93 21.32
N ASN A 345 0.70 15.21 20.55
CA ASN A 345 0.54 16.47 19.84
C ASN A 345 0.49 17.66 20.81
N TYR A 346 -0.20 17.53 21.95
CA TYR A 346 -0.21 18.56 22.99
C TYR A 346 1.20 18.79 23.58
N ASN A 347 1.92 17.72 23.91
CA ASN A 347 3.24 17.82 24.52
C ASN A 347 4.32 18.37 23.57
N ILE A 348 4.27 18.01 22.29
CA ILE A 348 5.28 18.41 21.30
C ILE A 348 4.96 19.79 20.72
N ASN A 349 3.71 20.02 20.31
CA ASN A 349 3.34 21.21 19.54
C ASN A 349 2.60 22.26 20.37
N GLY A 350 2.31 22.00 21.64
CA GLY A 350 1.58 22.92 22.53
C GLY A 350 0.13 23.18 22.12
N ALA A 351 -0.40 22.42 21.17
CA ALA A 351 -1.70 22.66 20.55
C ALA A 351 -2.84 22.26 21.49
N ARG A 352 -3.58 23.25 22.01
CA ARG A 352 -4.84 23.04 22.76
C ARG A 352 -6.00 22.96 21.77
N GLY A 353 -6.52 21.77 21.50
CA GLY A 353 -7.65 21.63 20.57
C GLY A 353 -7.87 20.19 20.09
N PRO A 354 -8.84 19.98 19.17
CA PRO A 354 -9.00 18.69 18.49
C PRO A 354 -7.73 18.32 17.72
N LEU A 355 -7.43 17.02 17.64
CA LEU A 355 -6.42 16.51 16.71
C LEU A 355 -6.95 16.65 15.29
N THR A 356 -6.22 17.31 14.40
CA THR A 356 -6.66 17.57 13.03
C THR A 356 -5.67 17.02 12.00
N VAL A 357 -6.15 16.78 10.77
CA VAL A 357 -5.31 16.25 9.69
C VAL A 357 -4.56 17.40 9.00
N PRO A 358 -3.22 17.48 9.11
CA PRO A 358 -2.44 18.55 8.47
C PRO A 358 -2.32 18.36 6.95
N GLN A 359 -2.02 19.45 6.23
CA GLN A 359 -1.81 19.42 4.77
C GLN A 359 -0.70 18.48 4.34
N SER A 360 0.41 18.46 5.07
CA SER A 360 1.54 17.59 4.80
C SER A 360 1.17 16.10 4.89
N ALA A 361 0.18 15.71 5.69
CA ALA A 361 -0.31 14.31 5.72
C ALA A 361 -1.02 13.94 4.40
N PHE A 362 -1.80 14.85 3.83
CA PHE A 362 -2.40 14.65 2.51
C PHE A 362 -1.35 14.64 1.40
N ILE A 363 -0.36 15.53 1.45
CA ILE A 363 0.72 15.54 0.45
C ILE A 363 1.52 14.23 0.53
N ARG A 364 1.82 13.72 1.72
CA ARG A 364 2.47 12.40 1.89
C ARG A 364 1.64 11.26 1.32
N ALA A 365 0.32 11.28 1.51
CA ALA A 365 -0.57 10.30 0.89
C ALA A 365 -0.55 10.42 -0.65
N ALA A 366 -0.48 11.63 -1.20
CA ALA A 366 -0.34 11.87 -2.65
C ALA A 366 1.03 11.43 -3.20
N GLN A 367 2.12 11.74 -2.49
CA GLN A 367 3.49 11.29 -2.82
C GLN A 367 3.56 9.77 -2.87
N ARG A 368 2.97 9.09 -1.89
CA ARG A 368 2.88 7.63 -1.90
C ARG A 368 2.16 7.11 -3.14
N GLU A 369 1.01 7.69 -3.48
CA GLU A 369 0.23 7.26 -4.64
C GLU A 369 0.95 7.51 -5.97
N LEU A 370 1.61 8.66 -6.11
CA LEU A 370 2.45 8.99 -7.26
C LEU A 370 3.62 8.03 -7.40
N PHE A 371 4.28 7.72 -6.29
CA PHE A 371 5.37 6.77 -6.30
C PHE A 371 4.88 5.37 -6.70
N PHE A 372 3.79 4.88 -6.11
CA PHE A 372 3.25 3.55 -6.44
C PHE A 372 2.72 3.48 -7.87
N SER A 373 2.06 4.52 -8.34
CA SER A 373 1.37 4.50 -9.64
C SER A 373 2.26 4.93 -10.81
N CYS A 374 3.22 5.81 -10.58
CA CYS A 374 4.05 6.45 -11.60
C CYS A 374 5.55 6.37 -11.32
N GLY A 375 6.00 5.85 -10.18
CA GLY A 375 7.43 5.78 -9.84
C GLY A 375 8.07 7.13 -9.58
N LEU A 376 7.26 8.16 -9.43
CA LEU A 376 7.72 9.53 -9.23
C LEU A 376 7.84 9.81 -7.74
N ASP A 377 9.05 10.16 -7.33
CA ASP A 377 9.34 10.62 -5.99
C ASP A 377 9.50 12.14 -5.97
N LEU A 378 8.37 12.84 -5.83
CA LEU A 378 8.33 14.30 -5.86
C LEU A 378 8.34 14.88 -4.45
N THR A 379 9.05 15.98 -4.26
CA THR A 379 9.10 16.75 -3.01
C THR A 379 7.78 17.49 -2.75
N GLU A 380 7.53 17.86 -1.49
CA GLU A 380 6.26 18.47 -1.06
C GLU A 380 5.92 19.79 -1.79
N ASP A 381 6.93 20.59 -2.12
CA ASP A 381 6.82 21.85 -2.86
C ASP A 381 6.28 21.69 -4.30
N ARG A 382 6.33 20.48 -4.85
CA ARG A 382 5.78 20.18 -6.19
C ARG A 382 4.25 20.05 -6.20
N PHE A 383 3.60 20.02 -5.04
CA PHE A 383 2.15 19.80 -4.92
C PHE A 383 1.42 21.13 -4.71
N THR A 384 0.69 21.56 -5.73
CA THR A 384 -0.15 22.76 -5.63
C THR A 384 -1.55 22.37 -5.17
N PHE A 385 -1.98 22.84 -4.00
CA PHE A 385 -3.36 22.62 -3.55
C PHE A 385 -4.35 23.35 -4.47
N ARG A 386 -5.39 22.64 -4.90
CA ARG A 386 -6.41 23.15 -5.83
C ARG A 386 -7.83 23.19 -5.26
N GLY A 387 -8.05 22.59 -4.08
CA GLY A 387 -9.33 22.64 -3.39
C GLY A 387 -9.77 21.31 -2.83
N CYS A 388 -10.99 21.29 -2.29
CA CYS A 388 -11.57 20.11 -1.64
C CYS A 388 -12.96 19.77 -2.17
N GLN A 389 -13.32 18.49 -2.10
CA GLN A 389 -14.63 17.98 -2.49
C GLN A 389 -15.10 16.85 -1.59
N VAL A 390 -16.41 16.71 -1.42
CA VAL A 390 -17.03 15.59 -0.71
C VAL A 390 -17.92 14.79 -1.66
N ILE A 391 -17.82 13.47 -1.56
CA ILE A 391 -18.60 12.51 -2.35
C ILE A 391 -19.12 11.40 -1.44
N ASP A 392 -20.44 11.17 -1.46
CA ASP A 392 -21.09 10.09 -0.69
C ASP A 392 -20.86 8.73 -1.35
N ARG A 393 -20.24 7.75 -0.71
CA ARG A 393 -20.05 6.42 -1.33
C ARG A 393 -21.40 5.75 -1.57
N GLU A 394 -21.61 5.20 -2.76
CA GLU A 394 -22.86 4.52 -3.12
C GLU A 394 -23.05 3.31 -2.20
N GLU A 395 -24.30 3.02 -1.82
CA GLU A 395 -24.67 1.83 -1.04
C GLU A 395 -24.09 1.75 0.39
N THR A 396 -23.42 2.81 0.85
CA THR A 396 -22.87 2.90 2.22
C THR A 396 -23.23 4.25 2.85
N SER A 397 -23.03 4.37 4.17
CA SER A 397 -23.16 5.66 4.87
C SER A 397 -21.84 6.45 4.90
N GLU A 398 -20.83 6.01 4.15
CA GLU A 398 -19.49 6.61 4.16
C GLU A 398 -19.41 7.82 3.23
N GLN A 399 -18.74 8.88 3.68
CA GLN A 399 -18.36 10.01 2.84
C GLN A 399 -16.87 9.97 2.55
N ILE A 400 -16.48 10.38 1.35
CA ILE A 400 -15.08 10.57 1.00
C ILE A 400 -14.80 12.06 0.90
N PHE A 401 -13.86 12.54 1.71
CA PHE A 401 -13.37 13.92 1.66
C PHE A 401 -12.08 13.95 0.87
N PHE A 402 -12.11 14.58 -0.30
CA PHE A 402 -10.98 14.72 -1.19
C PHE A 402 -10.30 16.07 -1.00
N CYS A 403 -8.98 16.07 -0.81
CA CYS A 403 -8.13 17.24 -1.04
C CYS A 403 -7.40 17.03 -2.37
N ILE A 404 -7.53 17.98 -3.29
CA ILE A 404 -6.96 17.88 -4.63
C ILE A 404 -5.68 18.70 -4.70
N PHE A 405 -4.62 18.04 -5.15
CA PHE A 405 -3.34 18.63 -5.46
C PHE A 405 -3.07 18.46 -6.95
N GLU A 406 -2.45 19.46 -7.55
CA GLU A 406 -1.92 19.39 -8.91
C GLU A 406 -0.41 19.19 -8.85
N VAL A 407 0.07 18.36 -9.76
CA VAL A 407 1.48 18.15 -10.07
C VAL A 407 1.66 18.28 -11.57
N VAL A 408 2.60 19.13 -11.99
CA VAL A 408 3.01 19.27 -13.38
C VAL A 408 4.33 18.54 -13.58
N LEU A 409 4.34 17.57 -14.49
CA LEU A 409 5.52 16.75 -14.79
C LEU A 409 6.50 17.50 -15.67
N PHE A 410 7.78 17.39 -15.33
CA PHE A 410 8.86 17.92 -16.14
C PHE A 410 9.10 17.05 -17.37
N ARG A 411 9.21 17.70 -18.54
CA ARG A 411 9.63 17.07 -19.79
C ARG A 411 11.12 17.32 -19.99
N GLY A 412 11.87 16.24 -20.23
CA GLY A 412 13.26 16.36 -20.66
C GLY A 412 13.30 17.03 -22.03
N GLY A 413 13.87 18.23 -22.12
CA GLY A 413 13.99 18.98 -23.37
C GLY A 413 15.38 19.58 -23.52
N ASN A 414 15.82 19.81 -24.77
CA ASN A 414 17.14 20.34 -25.16
C ASN A 414 17.47 21.76 -24.63
N ALA A 415 16.64 22.33 -23.75
CA ALA A 415 16.85 23.63 -23.15
C ALA A 415 18.09 23.60 -22.23
N PRO A 416 18.96 24.62 -22.27
CA PRO A 416 20.18 24.67 -21.44
C PRO A 416 19.91 24.51 -19.94
N ALA A 417 18.74 24.94 -19.46
CA ALA A 417 18.30 24.82 -18.07
C ALA A 417 17.71 23.45 -17.68
N ALA A 418 17.43 22.57 -18.65
CA ALA A 418 16.84 21.25 -18.43
C ALA A 418 17.85 20.10 -18.66
N ARG A 419 19.13 20.40 -18.90
CA ARG A 419 20.19 19.38 -18.95
C ARG A 419 20.35 18.77 -17.57
N GLY A 420 19.95 17.50 -17.43
CA GLY A 420 20.06 16.73 -16.19
C GLY A 420 18.72 16.45 -15.50
N THR A 421 17.63 17.08 -15.93
CA THR A 421 16.29 16.78 -15.39
C THR A 421 15.70 15.56 -16.12
N PRO A 422 15.38 14.46 -15.41
CA PRO A 422 14.77 13.29 -16.03
C PRO A 422 13.40 13.64 -16.64
N ASP A 423 13.04 13.02 -17.76
CA ASP A 423 11.69 13.11 -18.31
C ASP A 423 10.72 12.33 -17.38
N GLU A 424 10.03 13.08 -16.52
CA GLU A 424 9.12 12.53 -15.52
C GLU A 424 7.90 11.87 -16.19
N LEU A 425 7.44 12.39 -17.34
CA LEU A 425 6.35 11.75 -18.09
C LEU A 425 6.78 10.39 -18.61
N SER A 426 7.95 10.31 -19.26
CA SER A 426 8.45 9.04 -19.78
C SER A 426 8.67 8.02 -18.66
N THR A 427 9.14 8.48 -17.49
CA THR A 427 9.27 7.65 -16.29
C THR A 427 7.92 7.12 -15.82
N ALA A 428 6.93 8.01 -15.69
CA ALA A 428 5.58 7.66 -15.26
C ALA A 428 4.90 6.62 -16.16
N LEU A 429 5.06 6.75 -17.48
CA LEU A 429 4.48 5.84 -18.46
C LEU A 429 5.20 4.50 -18.52
N ALA A 430 6.52 4.49 -18.34
CA ALA A 430 7.30 3.26 -18.27
C ALA A 430 7.01 2.47 -16.98
N TRP A 431 6.73 3.17 -15.87
CA TRP A 431 6.54 2.55 -14.56
C TRP A 431 5.35 1.60 -14.46
N ASN A 432 4.22 1.97 -15.07
CA ASN A 432 3.00 1.16 -15.01
C ASN A 432 2.18 1.30 -16.29
N LYS A 433 2.80 0.88 -17.41
CA LYS A 433 2.29 1.06 -18.77
C LYS A 433 0.84 0.62 -18.96
N ASP A 434 0.43 -0.46 -18.30
CA ASP A 434 -0.93 -1.03 -18.46
C ASP A 434 -1.97 -0.39 -17.53
N LYS A 435 -1.54 0.38 -16.53
CA LYS A 435 -2.42 0.99 -15.53
C LYS A 435 -2.46 2.50 -15.59
N ILE A 436 -1.51 3.15 -16.27
CA ILE A 436 -1.51 4.60 -16.49
C ILE A 436 -1.90 4.89 -17.94
N THR A 437 -2.89 5.74 -18.12
CA THR A 437 -3.39 6.18 -19.43
C THR A 437 -3.21 7.68 -19.57
N GLN A 438 -2.66 8.10 -20.71
CA GLN A 438 -2.61 9.51 -21.09
C GLN A 438 -3.92 9.87 -21.76
N VAL A 439 -4.54 10.95 -21.32
CA VAL A 439 -5.76 11.48 -21.93
C VAL A 439 -5.54 12.97 -22.17
N ALA A 440 -5.77 13.44 -23.40
CA ALA A 440 -5.77 14.87 -23.68
C ALA A 440 -6.83 15.54 -22.81
N GLN A 441 -6.48 16.65 -22.15
CA GLN A 441 -7.38 17.30 -21.20
C GLN A 441 -8.71 17.70 -21.85
N GLU A 442 -8.66 18.18 -23.08
CA GLU A 442 -9.84 18.55 -23.89
C GLU A 442 -10.76 17.36 -24.17
N SER A 443 -10.19 16.16 -24.37
CA SER A 443 -10.93 14.95 -24.71
C SER A 443 -11.38 14.11 -23.51
N LEU A 444 -11.09 14.55 -22.28
CA LEU A 444 -11.36 13.80 -21.06
C LEU A 444 -12.82 13.33 -20.96
N TYR A 445 -13.76 14.15 -21.41
CA TYR A 445 -15.21 13.92 -21.29
C TYR A 445 -15.89 13.65 -22.62
N ASP A 446 -15.13 13.40 -23.69
CA ASP A 446 -15.67 12.97 -24.97
C ASP A 446 -16.35 11.60 -24.83
N ASN A 447 -17.19 11.25 -25.80
CA ASN A 447 -17.96 10.00 -25.79
C ASN A 447 -17.09 8.74 -25.61
N GLU A 448 -15.84 8.77 -26.09
CA GLU A 448 -14.86 7.68 -25.91
C GLU A 448 -14.51 7.42 -24.44
N HIS A 449 -14.30 8.48 -23.67
CA HIS A 449 -13.78 8.40 -22.30
C HIS A 449 -14.87 8.45 -21.25
N ARG A 450 -15.98 9.15 -21.50
CA ARG A 450 -17.04 9.44 -20.51
C ARG A 450 -17.57 8.17 -19.83
N GLY A 451 -17.80 7.11 -20.59
CA GLY A 451 -18.27 5.81 -20.05
C GLY A 451 -17.22 5.05 -19.22
N ARG A 452 -15.94 5.45 -19.30
CA ARG A 452 -14.81 4.83 -18.62
C ARG A 452 -14.34 5.63 -17.40
N LEU A 453 -14.81 6.86 -17.18
CA LEU A 453 -14.39 7.68 -16.04
C LEU A 453 -14.99 7.16 -14.72
N ASN A 454 -14.26 7.35 -13.64
CA ASN A 454 -14.72 7.04 -12.29
C ASN A 454 -15.76 8.05 -11.80
N ARG A 455 -16.39 7.73 -10.68
CA ARG A 455 -17.54 8.48 -10.20
C ARG A 455 -17.24 9.94 -9.85
N LEU A 456 -16.04 10.22 -9.33
CA LEU A 456 -15.60 11.58 -9.02
C LEU A 456 -15.55 12.43 -10.30
N LEU A 457 -14.86 11.93 -11.32
CA LEU A 457 -14.67 12.65 -12.58
C LEU A 457 -16.02 12.97 -13.24
N VAL A 458 -16.99 12.06 -13.15
CA VAL A 458 -18.34 12.25 -13.69
C VAL A 458 -19.19 13.19 -12.83
N ARG A 459 -19.30 12.95 -11.52
CA ARG A 459 -20.22 13.71 -10.64
C ARG A 459 -19.77 15.14 -10.36
N ARG A 460 -18.48 15.44 -10.54
CA ARG A 460 -17.90 16.77 -10.31
C ARG A 460 -17.31 17.37 -11.58
N GLU A 461 -17.81 16.97 -12.77
CA GLU A 461 -17.32 17.46 -14.07
C GLU A 461 -17.24 18.99 -14.14
N GLY A 462 -18.35 19.70 -13.84
CA GLY A 462 -18.38 21.17 -13.91
C GLY A 462 -17.30 21.81 -13.05
N TRP A 463 -17.25 21.44 -11.76
CA TRP A 463 -16.23 21.97 -10.84
C TRP A 463 -14.79 21.63 -11.28
N LEU A 464 -14.53 20.40 -11.71
CA LEU A 464 -13.21 20.00 -12.19
C LEU A 464 -12.79 20.78 -13.44
N ARG A 465 -13.68 20.95 -14.41
CA ARG A 465 -13.44 21.75 -15.62
C ARG A 465 -13.19 23.22 -15.28
N ASP A 466 -14.07 23.81 -14.47
CA ASP A 466 -14.12 25.25 -14.25
C ASP A 466 -13.07 25.73 -13.23
N THR A 467 -12.67 24.87 -12.29
CA THR A 467 -11.79 25.25 -11.17
C THR A 467 -10.39 24.64 -11.27
N ILE A 468 -10.29 23.39 -11.71
CA ILE A 468 -9.04 22.62 -11.66
C ILE A 468 -8.34 22.62 -13.02
N PHE A 469 -9.05 22.24 -14.08
CA PHE A 469 -8.48 22.09 -15.43
C PHE A 469 -8.39 23.41 -16.20
N SER A 470 -9.18 24.43 -15.84
CA SER A 470 -9.14 25.77 -16.43
C SER A 470 -7.88 26.57 -16.07
N GLN A 471 -7.13 26.14 -15.06
CA GLN A 471 -5.96 26.86 -14.54
C GLN A 471 -4.78 26.79 -15.53
N PRO A 472 -4.06 27.92 -15.71
CA PRO A 472 -3.00 28.03 -16.70
C PRO A 472 -1.88 27.01 -16.48
N PHE A 473 -1.56 26.30 -17.55
CA PHE A 473 -0.53 25.26 -17.60
C PHE A 473 0.85 25.88 -17.81
N SER A 474 1.67 25.91 -16.75
CA SER A 474 3.01 26.50 -16.79
C SER A 474 4.12 25.49 -17.08
N ALA A 475 3.96 24.67 -18.13
CA ALA A 475 5.00 23.73 -18.58
C ALA A 475 5.43 23.91 -20.04
N LEU A 476 4.84 24.87 -20.76
CA LEU A 476 5.32 25.32 -22.05
C LEU A 476 6.26 26.50 -21.78
N PRO A 477 7.52 26.51 -22.28
CA PRO A 477 8.24 27.77 -22.37
C PRO A 477 7.38 28.72 -23.19
N ASP A 478 7.19 29.95 -22.70
CA ASP A 478 6.53 31.02 -23.44
C ASP A 478 7.05 30.98 -24.87
N ARG A 479 6.16 30.64 -25.83
CA ARG A 479 6.43 30.96 -27.23
C ARG A 479 6.42 32.49 -27.25
N GLY A 480 7.63 33.05 -27.25
CA GLY A 480 7.87 34.48 -27.16
C GLY A 480 6.83 35.26 -27.97
N ALA A 481 6.04 36.05 -27.26
CA ALA A 481 5.55 37.31 -27.79
C ALA A 481 6.78 38.20 -27.99
N THR A 482 7.35 38.14 -29.20
CA THR A 482 7.92 39.19 -30.06
C THR A 482 8.95 38.60 -31.00
#